data_AF-A0A8C5C0Q9-F1
#
_entry.id   AF-A0A8C5C0Q9-F1
#
_cell.length_a   1.000
_cell.length_b   1.000
_cell.length_c   1.000
_cell.angle_alpha   90.00
_cell.angle_beta   90.00
_cell.angle_gamma   90.00
#
_symmetry.space_group_name_H-M   'P 1'
#
loop_
_entity.id
_entity.type
_entity.pdbx_description
1 polymer ?
#
loop_
_entity_poly.entity_id
_entity_poly.type
_entity_poly.pdbx_seq_one_letter_code
_entity_poly.pdbx_strand_id
1 'polypeptide(L)'
;CRPFLSLGFLASSGLGKSTLINSLFLTDLYSKDYPGPSQRIKKTVQVEQSKVLIKEGGVQLTLTIVDTPGFGDAVDNSNCWQPVINYIDSKCEDFLNAESRVNRRLMPDNRVHCCLYFIAPSGHGLKPLDIEFMKRLHDKVNVIPLIAKADTLTPEECQLFKKQIMKEIQEHKIKIYEFPDTEDDEDSKLIRRIKEKMPLAVVGSNVVIEVNGRKVRGRQYPWGVAEVENGEHCDFTVLRNMLIRTHMQDLKDVTNNVHYENYRSRKLAAVTCNGVDASKARGAPLAQMEEERREHVMKMKKMETEMEQVFDMKVKEKKQKLKLERRHEQMKKNLDAQYKELDEKRRVFEDEKVNWEAQQRILEQQKTMEKNKKKGKIF
;
A
#
# COMPACT_ATOMS: atom_id res chain seq x y z
N CYS A 1 10.77 9.77 -29.18
CA CYS A 1 10.23 9.24 -27.90
C CYS A 1 11.40 8.94 -26.97
N ARG A 2 11.38 9.40 -25.71
CA ARG A 2 12.45 9.06 -24.76
C ARG A 2 12.27 7.59 -24.35
N PRO A 3 13.32 6.75 -24.40
CA PRO A 3 13.20 5.37 -23.95
C PRO A 3 12.94 5.36 -22.43
N PHE A 4 11.93 4.60 -22.01
CA PHE A 4 11.57 4.40 -20.60
C PHE A 4 11.64 2.91 -20.26
N LEU A 5 11.93 2.51 -19.02
CA LEU A 5 11.89 1.10 -18.62
C LEU A 5 11.44 1.00 -17.16
N SER A 6 10.34 0.30 -16.90
CA SER A 6 9.90 -0.06 -15.57
C SER A 6 10.37 -1.45 -15.15
N LEU A 7 11.08 -1.52 -14.02
CA LEU A 7 11.57 -2.76 -13.40
C LEU A 7 10.91 -2.94 -12.03
N GLY A 8 10.31 -4.12 -11.82
CA GLY A 8 9.84 -4.58 -10.53
C GLY A 8 10.92 -5.40 -9.82
N PHE A 9 11.13 -5.13 -8.54
CA PHE A 9 12.06 -5.91 -7.71
C PHE A 9 11.25 -6.68 -6.67
N LEU A 10 11.30 -8.01 -6.72
CA LEU A 10 10.58 -8.90 -5.81
C LEU A 10 11.55 -9.83 -5.08
N ALA A 11 11.50 -9.79 -3.75
CA ALA A 11 12.32 -10.66 -2.92
C ALA A 11 11.69 -10.81 -1.54
N SER A 12 12.06 -11.89 -0.87
CA SER A 12 11.89 -11.94 0.58
C SER A 12 12.68 -10.82 1.27
N SER A 13 12.29 -10.52 2.51
CA SER A 13 12.94 -9.51 3.33
C SER A 13 14.43 -9.84 3.54
N GLY A 14 15.30 -8.83 3.54
CA GLY A 14 16.72 -9.01 3.86
C GLY A 14 17.61 -9.64 2.76
N LEU A 15 17.09 -9.88 1.55
CA LEU A 15 17.89 -10.40 0.42
C LEU A 15 18.75 -9.35 -0.32
N GLY A 16 18.75 -8.09 0.14
CA GLY A 16 19.61 -7.05 -0.45
C GLY A 16 19.06 -6.37 -1.71
N LYS A 17 17.72 -6.36 -1.89
CA LYS A 17 17.03 -5.66 -2.99
C LYS A 17 17.53 -4.23 -3.19
N SER A 18 17.43 -3.40 -2.15
CA SER A 18 17.79 -1.98 -2.20
C SER A 18 19.29 -1.78 -2.49
N THR A 19 20.14 -2.67 -1.99
CA THR A 19 21.58 -2.67 -2.30
C THR A 19 21.84 -3.00 -3.77
N LEU A 20 21.15 -4.00 -4.33
CA LEU A 20 21.31 -4.34 -5.75
C LEU A 20 20.80 -3.20 -6.64
N ILE A 21 19.68 -2.56 -6.27
CA ILE A 21 19.14 -1.39 -7.00
C ILE A 21 20.18 -0.28 -7.07
N ASN A 22 20.81 0.09 -5.95
CA ASN A 22 21.86 1.12 -5.92
C ASN A 22 23.11 0.70 -6.73
N SER A 23 23.45 -0.59 -6.68
CA SER A 23 24.57 -1.12 -7.45
C SER A 23 24.30 -1.05 -8.95
N LEU A 24 23.09 -1.43 -9.41
CA LEU A 24 22.74 -1.59 -10.82
C LEU A 24 22.70 -0.26 -11.58
N PHE A 25 22.29 0.81 -10.92
CA PHE A 25 22.14 2.12 -11.57
C PHE A 25 23.32 3.07 -11.34
N LEU A 26 24.36 2.63 -10.63
CA LEU A 26 25.53 3.45 -10.26
C LEU A 26 25.20 4.81 -9.63
N THR A 27 23.94 5.04 -9.28
CA THR A 27 23.40 6.32 -8.83
C THR A 27 23.08 6.15 -7.36
N ASP A 28 23.57 7.06 -6.53
CA ASP A 28 23.11 7.21 -5.15
C ASP A 28 21.65 7.71 -5.21
N LEU A 29 20.72 6.78 -5.49
CA LEU A 29 19.28 7.05 -5.48
C LEU A 29 18.78 7.49 -4.11
N TYR A 30 19.65 7.36 -3.10
CA TYR A 30 19.50 7.87 -1.75
C TYR A 30 20.58 8.94 -1.53
N SER A 31 20.20 10.21 -1.69
CA SER A 31 21.06 11.39 -1.44
C SER A 31 21.59 11.43 0.00
N LYS A 32 22.63 12.23 0.27
CA LYS A 32 23.31 12.40 1.58
C LYS A 32 22.40 12.79 2.77
N ASP A 33 21.17 13.21 2.54
CA ASP A 33 20.16 13.39 3.59
C ASP A 33 19.57 12.05 4.10
N TYR A 34 19.93 10.95 3.47
CA TYR A 34 19.44 9.59 3.69
C TYR A 34 20.67 8.71 3.99
N PRO A 35 21.06 8.53 5.27
CA PRO A 35 22.27 7.78 5.61
C PRO A 35 22.19 6.36 5.06
N GLY A 36 23.35 5.82 4.67
CA GLY A 36 23.51 4.58 3.91
C GLY A 36 22.75 3.36 4.45
N PRO A 37 22.77 2.23 3.71
CA PRO A 37 21.93 1.04 3.95
C PRO A 37 22.04 0.44 5.36
N SER A 38 23.10 0.74 6.12
CA SER A 38 23.26 0.33 7.52
C SER A 38 22.32 1.05 8.50
N GLN A 39 21.83 2.25 8.17
CA GLN A 39 20.96 3.07 9.05
C GLN A 39 19.51 3.21 8.58
N ARG A 40 19.18 2.69 7.39
CA ARG A 40 17.81 2.70 6.86
C ARG A 40 17.28 1.28 6.69
N ILE A 41 16.84 0.70 7.80
CA ILE A 41 15.97 -0.49 7.78
C ILE A 41 14.58 -0.07 8.27
N LYS A 42 13.93 0.88 7.56
CA LYS A 42 12.46 0.85 7.57
C LYS A 42 12.09 -0.22 6.55
N LYS A 43 11.57 -1.35 7.02
CA LYS A 43 11.01 -2.38 6.15
C LYS A 43 9.96 -1.69 5.25
N THR A 44 10.10 -1.79 3.94
CA THR A 44 9.11 -1.24 3.01
C THR A 44 7.80 -1.96 3.28
N VAL A 45 6.76 -1.23 3.74
CA VAL A 45 5.44 -1.80 4.09
C VAL A 45 4.48 -1.73 2.88
N GLN A 46 4.77 -0.85 1.92
CA GLN A 46 3.95 -0.61 0.73
C GLN A 46 4.80 -0.65 -0.54
N VAL A 47 4.16 -0.78 -1.70
CA VAL A 47 4.84 -0.73 -3.00
C VAL A 47 5.22 0.72 -3.30
N GLU A 48 6.52 1.01 -3.43
CA GLU A 48 7.02 2.36 -3.72
C GLU A 48 7.59 2.45 -5.15
N GLN A 49 7.29 3.54 -5.84
CA GLN A 49 7.79 3.79 -7.20
C GLN A 49 8.81 4.92 -7.18
N SER A 50 10.03 4.65 -7.65
CA SER A 50 11.10 5.63 -7.82
C SER A 50 11.43 5.82 -9.30
N LYS A 51 11.50 7.07 -9.77
CA LYS A 51 11.86 7.38 -11.16
C LYS A 51 13.26 7.95 -11.24
N VAL A 52 14.07 7.41 -12.13
CA VAL A 52 15.49 7.71 -12.29
C VAL A 52 15.75 8.06 -13.74
N LEU A 53 16.43 9.18 -13.98
CA LEU A 53 16.88 9.53 -15.31
C LEU A 53 18.33 9.09 -15.47
N ILE A 54 18.55 8.10 -16.32
CA ILE A 54 19.89 7.57 -16.63
C ILE A 54 20.33 8.13 -17.98
N LYS A 55 21.59 8.55 -18.08
CA LYS A 55 22.22 8.96 -19.33
C LYS A 55 23.29 7.92 -19.69
N GLU A 56 23.02 7.09 -20.69
CA GLU A 56 24.01 6.17 -21.27
C GLU A 56 24.13 6.42 -22.78
N GLY A 57 25.36 6.55 -23.29
CA GLY A 57 25.62 6.69 -24.73
C GLY A 57 25.00 7.92 -25.41
N GLY A 58 24.72 8.99 -24.66
CA GLY A 58 24.05 10.20 -25.18
C GLY A 58 22.51 10.11 -25.22
N VAL A 59 21.93 8.97 -24.88
CA VAL A 59 20.48 8.76 -24.80
C VAL A 59 20.02 8.90 -23.34
N GLN A 60 18.93 9.65 -23.13
CA GLN A 60 18.28 9.78 -21.83
C GLN A 60 17.22 8.70 -21.65
N LEU A 61 17.46 7.78 -20.74
CA LEU A 61 16.54 6.73 -20.33
C LEU A 61 15.78 7.16 -19.06
N THR A 62 14.46 7.06 -19.07
CA THR A 62 13.66 7.18 -17.83
C THR A 62 13.37 5.80 -17.26
N LEU A 63 14.13 5.42 -16.25
CA LEU A 63 13.90 4.18 -15.53
C LEU A 63 12.89 4.39 -14.40
N THR A 64 11.95 3.48 -14.27
CA THR A 64 11.03 3.40 -13.14
C THR A 64 11.34 2.15 -12.34
N ILE A 65 11.67 2.30 -11.08
CA ILE A 65 11.95 1.21 -10.15
C ILE A 65 10.72 1.06 -9.26
N VAL A 66 10.18 -0.15 -9.19
CA VAL A 66 9.09 -0.51 -8.29
C VAL A 66 9.67 -1.39 -7.20
N ASP A 67 9.84 -0.82 -6.01
CA ASP A 67 10.22 -1.57 -4.81
C ASP A 67 8.98 -2.17 -4.18
N THR A 68 9.05 -3.46 -3.89
CA THR A 68 7.94 -4.19 -3.28
C THR A 68 8.29 -4.60 -1.86
N PRO A 69 7.30 -4.61 -0.95
CA PRO A 69 7.52 -5.03 0.42
C PRO A 69 8.10 -6.46 0.45
N GLY A 70 9.03 -6.70 1.37
CA GLY A 70 9.58 -8.04 1.56
C GLY A 70 8.49 -9.02 2.00
N PHE A 71 8.31 -10.11 1.25
CA PHE A 71 7.42 -11.20 1.63
C PHE A 71 8.15 -12.23 2.51
N GLY A 72 7.41 -13.04 3.26
CA GLY A 72 7.97 -14.13 4.09
C GLY A 72 8.37 -13.75 5.51
N ASP A 73 8.13 -12.51 5.96
CA ASP A 73 8.39 -12.06 7.34
C ASP A 73 7.20 -12.31 8.29
N ALA A 74 5.99 -12.46 7.75
CA ALA A 74 4.78 -12.67 8.54
C ALA A 74 4.60 -14.15 8.90
N VAL A 75 3.87 -14.43 9.99
CA VAL A 75 3.49 -15.81 10.38
C VAL A 75 2.54 -16.42 9.34
N ASP A 76 1.65 -15.61 8.78
CA ASP A 76 0.80 -15.98 7.64
C ASP A 76 1.26 -15.25 6.37
N ASN A 77 1.74 -16.02 5.39
CA ASN A 77 2.17 -15.49 4.08
C ASN A 77 1.23 -15.92 2.94
N SER A 78 0.03 -16.41 3.25
CA SER A 78 -0.88 -17.01 2.27
C SER A 78 -1.38 -16.02 1.20
N ASN A 79 -1.25 -14.71 1.40
CA ASN A 79 -1.69 -13.67 0.46
C ASN A 79 -0.62 -12.61 0.17
N CYS A 80 0.67 -12.91 0.40
CA CYS A 80 1.75 -11.93 0.28
C CYS A 80 1.98 -11.42 -1.16
N TRP A 81 1.54 -12.16 -2.18
CA TRP A 81 1.63 -11.77 -3.59
C TRP A 81 0.52 -10.81 -4.03
N GLN A 82 -0.61 -10.72 -3.31
CA GLN A 82 -1.77 -9.96 -3.74
C GLN A 82 -1.48 -8.46 -3.97
N PRO A 83 -0.73 -7.76 -3.09
CA PRO A 83 -0.41 -6.35 -3.32
C PRO A 83 0.39 -6.11 -4.60
N VAL A 84 1.30 -7.02 -4.92
CA VAL A 84 2.16 -6.94 -6.11
C VAL A 84 1.36 -7.22 -7.37
N ILE A 85 0.53 -8.26 -7.35
CA ILE A 85 -0.36 -8.59 -8.45
C ILE A 85 -1.35 -7.45 -8.71
N ASN A 86 -1.97 -6.91 -7.67
CA ASN A 86 -2.89 -5.77 -7.78
C ASN A 86 -2.19 -4.54 -8.36
N TYR A 87 -0.93 -4.30 -7.98
CA TYR A 87 -0.15 -3.20 -8.55
C TYR A 87 0.09 -3.40 -10.05
N ILE A 88 0.50 -4.59 -10.48
CA ILE A 88 0.71 -4.90 -11.91
C ILE A 88 -0.60 -4.77 -12.69
N ASP A 89 -1.69 -5.38 -12.19
CA ASP A 89 -3.01 -5.33 -12.82
C ASP A 89 -3.53 -3.88 -12.90
N SER A 90 -3.33 -3.08 -11.87
CA SER A 90 -3.69 -1.65 -11.86
C SER A 90 -2.93 -0.87 -12.93
N LYS A 91 -1.64 -1.15 -13.16
CA LYS A 91 -0.88 -0.50 -14.25
C LYS A 91 -1.35 -0.93 -15.63
N CYS A 92 -1.74 -2.18 -15.79
CA CYS A 92 -2.34 -2.66 -17.04
C CYS A 92 -3.73 -2.04 -17.27
N GLU A 93 -4.53 -1.89 -16.22
CA GLU A 93 -5.86 -1.24 -16.26
C GLU A 93 -5.77 0.25 -16.57
N ASP A 94 -4.83 0.97 -15.97
CA ASP A 94 -4.55 2.37 -16.29
C ASP A 94 -4.24 2.55 -17.78
N PHE A 95 -3.43 1.64 -18.34
CA PHE A 95 -3.06 1.65 -19.75
C PHE A 95 -4.25 1.31 -20.67
N LEU A 96 -5.03 0.28 -20.34
CA LEU A 96 -6.24 -0.10 -21.08
C LEU A 96 -7.30 1.02 -21.07
N ASN A 97 -7.49 1.67 -19.93
CA ASN A 97 -8.38 2.81 -19.79
C ASN A 97 -7.90 4.00 -20.61
N ALA A 98 -6.59 4.23 -20.70
CA ALA A 98 -6.01 5.26 -21.56
C ALA A 98 -6.18 4.94 -23.05
N GLU A 99 -5.99 3.68 -23.44
CA GLU A 99 -6.19 3.20 -24.82
C GLU A 99 -7.64 3.34 -25.28
N SER A 100 -8.60 3.09 -24.37
CA SER A 100 -10.04 3.16 -24.64
C SER A 100 -10.58 4.59 -24.73
N ARG A 101 -9.82 5.62 -24.31
CA ARG A 101 -10.28 7.02 -24.39
C ARG A 101 -10.34 7.50 -25.85
N VAL A 102 -11.39 8.25 -26.16
CA VAL A 102 -11.61 8.85 -27.50
C VAL A 102 -10.45 9.77 -27.91
N ASN A 103 -9.92 10.56 -26.97
CA ASN A 103 -8.72 11.38 -27.20
C ASN A 103 -7.45 10.62 -26.81
N ARG A 104 -6.87 9.92 -27.79
CA ARG A 104 -5.61 9.18 -27.66
C ARG A 104 -4.41 10.13 -27.63
N ARG A 105 -4.12 10.73 -26.48
CA ARG A 105 -2.81 11.40 -26.26
C ARG A 105 -1.74 10.34 -26.03
N LEU A 106 -0.51 10.60 -26.49
CA LEU A 106 0.66 9.76 -26.24
C LEU A 106 0.98 9.77 -24.73
N MET A 107 0.46 8.81 -23.97
CA MET A 107 0.68 8.71 -22.53
C MET A 107 1.95 7.92 -22.21
N PRO A 108 2.65 8.25 -21.11
CA PRO A 108 3.81 7.48 -20.65
C PRO A 108 3.34 6.11 -20.15
N ASP A 109 3.95 5.06 -20.70
CA ASP A 109 3.70 3.69 -20.30
C ASP A 109 4.38 3.41 -18.94
N ASN A 110 3.55 3.12 -17.95
CA ASN A 110 3.95 2.83 -16.57
C ASN A 110 3.81 1.34 -16.22
N ARG A 111 3.58 0.46 -17.21
CA ARG A 111 3.52 -0.99 -17.01
C ARG A 111 4.88 -1.51 -16.55
N VAL A 112 4.86 -2.61 -15.80
CA VAL A 112 6.08 -3.28 -15.34
C VAL A 112 6.57 -4.20 -16.45
N HIS A 113 7.76 -3.96 -17.01
CA HIS A 113 8.25 -4.75 -18.15
C HIS A 113 8.96 -6.03 -17.72
N CYS A 114 9.63 -5.98 -16.57
CA CYS A 114 10.38 -7.10 -16.03
C CYS A 114 10.32 -7.10 -14.52
N CYS A 115 10.22 -8.30 -13.96
CA CYS A 115 10.33 -8.54 -12.54
C CYS A 115 11.58 -9.37 -12.23
N LEU A 116 12.48 -8.79 -11.44
CA LEU A 116 13.63 -9.48 -10.89
C LEU A 116 13.21 -10.21 -9.62
N TYR A 117 13.24 -11.54 -9.66
CA TYR A 117 12.85 -12.40 -8.54
C TYR A 117 14.07 -12.91 -7.80
N PHE A 118 14.27 -12.45 -6.57
CA PHE A 118 15.44 -12.82 -5.77
C PHE A 118 15.13 -14.07 -4.95
N ILE A 119 15.90 -15.11 -5.22
CA ILE A 119 15.90 -16.39 -4.54
C ILE A 119 16.94 -16.32 -3.42
N ALA A 120 16.55 -16.76 -2.22
CA ALA A 120 17.47 -16.86 -1.10
C ALA A 120 18.53 -17.96 -1.36
N PRO A 121 19.81 -17.74 -1.02
CA PRO A 121 20.86 -18.74 -1.19
C PRO A 121 20.74 -19.81 -0.10
N SER A 122 19.78 -20.74 -0.23
CA SER A 122 19.56 -21.83 0.73
C SER A 122 20.46 -23.04 0.47
N GLY A 123 20.96 -23.20 -0.78
CA GLY A 123 21.72 -24.36 -1.22
C GLY A 123 20.91 -25.64 -1.46
N HIS A 124 19.61 -25.65 -1.13
CA HIS A 124 18.78 -26.87 -1.18
C HIS A 124 17.66 -26.86 -2.21
N GLY A 125 17.23 -25.71 -2.73
CA GLY A 125 16.10 -25.60 -3.67
C GLY A 125 15.27 -24.33 -3.49
N LEU A 126 14.20 -24.19 -4.28
CA LEU A 126 13.21 -23.12 -4.15
C LEU A 126 12.30 -23.37 -2.95
N LYS A 127 11.94 -22.30 -2.23
CA LYS A 127 10.94 -22.44 -1.18
C LYS A 127 9.56 -22.67 -1.81
N PRO A 128 8.67 -23.45 -1.18
CA PRO A 128 7.29 -23.61 -1.65
C PRO A 128 6.56 -22.28 -1.83
N LEU A 129 6.85 -21.29 -0.97
CA LEU A 129 6.35 -19.93 -1.09
C LEU A 129 6.82 -19.26 -2.39
N ASP A 130 8.08 -19.46 -2.77
CA ASP A 130 8.64 -18.87 -3.99
C ASP A 130 8.03 -19.49 -5.25
N ILE A 131 7.79 -20.81 -5.21
CA ILE A 131 7.14 -21.56 -6.29
C ILE A 131 5.73 -21.01 -6.53
N GLU A 132 4.92 -20.87 -5.47
CA GLU A 132 3.55 -20.34 -5.59
C GLU A 132 3.55 -18.88 -6.06
N PHE A 133 4.50 -18.07 -5.58
CA PHE A 133 4.64 -16.68 -6.01
C PHE A 133 4.95 -16.59 -7.51
N MET A 134 5.96 -17.33 -7.98
CA MET A 134 6.36 -17.34 -9.39
C MET A 134 5.27 -17.93 -10.29
N LYS A 135 4.53 -18.94 -9.82
CA LYS A 135 3.36 -19.49 -10.52
C LYS A 135 2.25 -18.46 -10.76
N ARG A 136 2.06 -17.49 -9.88
CA ARG A 136 1.05 -16.44 -10.10
C ARG A 136 1.59 -15.25 -10.91
N LEU A 137 2.90 -15.03 -10.84
CA LEU A 137 3.54 -13.87 -11.45
C LEU A 137 3.88 -14.10 -12.93
N HIS A 138 4.27 -15.31 -13.31
CA HIS A 138 4.80 -15.59 -14.66
C HIS A 138 3.83 -15.31 -15.82
N ASP A 139 2.51 -15.33 -15.58
CA ASP A 139 1.53 -15.04 -16.61
C ASP A 139 1.35 -13.52 -16.84
N LYS A 140 1.77 -12.70 -15.88
CA LYS A 140 1.52 -11.24 -15.86
C LYS A 140 2.73 -10.39 -16.20
N VAL A 141 3.94 -10.87 -15.93
CA VAL A 141 5.18 -10.13 -16.15
C VAL A 141 6.33 -11.08 -16.46
N ASN A 142 7.31 -10.59 -17.19
CA ASN A 142 8.57 -11.31 -17.45
C ASN A 142 9.34 -11.51 -16.13
N VAL A 143 9.45 -12.76 -15.68
CA VAL A 143 10.17 -13.10 -14.44
C VAL A 143 11.60 -13.52 -14.76
N ILE A 144 12.57 -12.85 -14.14
CA ILE A 144 13.99 -13.23 -14.19
C ILE A 144 14.41 -13.71 -12.79
N PRO A 145 14.73 -15.01 -12.62
CA PRO A 145 15.21 -15.54 -11.35
C PRO A 145 16.68 -15.14 -11.11
N LEU A 146 16.94 -14.56 -9.93
CA LEU A 146 18.26 -14.14 -9.46
C LEU A 146 18.58 -14.82 -8.13
N ILE A 147 19.77 -15.38 -8.00
CA ILE A 147 20.27 -15.85 -6.69
C ILE A 147 20.87 -14.65 -5.97
N ALA A 148 20.26 -14.28 -4.85
CA ALA A 148 20.73 -13.19 -4.01
C ALA A 148 21.93 -13.61 -3.16
N LYS A 149 22.80 -12.65 -2.81
CA LYS A 149 23.96 -12.87 -1.93
C LYS A 149 24.77 -14.10 -2.34
N ALA A 150 25.10 -14.20 -3.63
CA ALA A 150 25.82 -15.35 -4.18
C ALA A 150 27.19 -15.59 -3.51
N ASP A 151 27.73 -14.58 -2.83
CA ASP A 151 28.95 -14.65 -2.02
C ASP A 151 28.85 -15.53 -0.77
N THR A 152 27.65 -16.03 -0.42
CA THR A 152 27.48 -17.01 0.67
C THR A 152 27.64 -18.46 0.21
N LEU A 153 27.71 -18.72 -1.09
CA LEU A 153 27.81 -20.06 -1.67
C LEU A 153 29.18 -20.22 -2.33
N THR A 154 29.75 -21.41 -2.23
CA THR A 154 30.93 -21.76 -3.04
C THR A 154 30.54 -21.89 -4.53
N PRO A 155 31.50 -21.77 -5.46
CA PRO A 155 31.20 -21.93 -6.89
C PRO A 155 30.56 -23.29 -7.23
N GLU A 156 30.96 -24.35 -6.54
CA GLU A 156 30.44 -25.71 -6.71
C GLU A 156 28.99 -25.82 -6.23
N GLU A 157 28.69 -25.30 -5.03
CA GLU A 157 27.33 -25.24 -4.49
C GLU A 157 26.42 -24.35 -5.35
N CYS A 158 26.94 -23.24 -5.87
CA CYS A 158 26.21 -22.35 -6.75
C CYS A 158 25.78 -23.09 -8.04
N GLN A 159 26.68 -23.87 -8.65
CA GLN A 159 26.35 -24.66 -9.84
C GLN A 159 25.30 -25.74 -9.55
N LEU A 160 25.41 -26.44 -8.43
CA LEU A 160 24.41 -27.43 -8.02
C LEU A 160 23.04 -26.77 -7.78
N PHE A 161 23.04 -25.64 -7.07
CA PHE A 161 21.84 -24.88 -6.76
C PHE A 161 21.16 -24.32 -8.02
N LYS A 162 21.94 -23.80 -8.98
CA LYS A 162 21.43 -23.36 -10.30
C LYS A 162 20.72 -24.51 -11.03
N LYS A 163 21.34 -25.70 -11.11
CA LYS A 163 20.74 -26.88 -11.74
C LYS A 163 19.44 -27.29 -11.04
N GLN A 164 19.43 -27.26 -9.71
CA GLN A 164 18.26 -27.62 -8.94
C GLN A 164 17.09 -26.64 -9.13
N ILE A 165 17.35 -25.32 -9.07
CA ILE A 165 16.33 -24.30 -9.34
C ILE A 165 15.74 -24.50 -10.74
N MET A 166 16.57 -24.73 -11.75
CA MET A 166 16.08 -24.94 -13.12
C MET A 166 15.21 -26.19 -13.24
N LYS A 167 15.58 -27.29 -12.56
CA LYS A 167 14.77 -28.51 -12.50
C LYS A 167 13.41 -28.24 -11.87
N GLU A 168 13.38 -27.54 -10.74
CA GLU A 168 12.14 -27.22 -10.02
C GLU A 168 11.24 -26.26 -10.82
N ILE A 169 11.81 -25.26 -11.50
CA ILE A 169 11.06 -24.38 -12.40
C ILE A 169 10.38 -25.17 -13.52
N GLN A 170 11.09 -26.13 -14.11
CA GLN A 170 10.57 -26.97 -15.19
C GLN A 170 9.48 -27.94 -14.69
N GLU A 171 9.68 -28.57 -13.53
CA GLU A 171 8.72 -29.47 -12.90
C GLU A 171 7.40 -28.76 -12.56
N HIS A 172 7.49 -27.53 -12.06
CA HIS A 172 6.34 -26.70 -11.70
C HIS A 172 5.74 -25.95 -12.90
N LYS A 173 6.29 -26.12 -14.11
CA LYS A 173 5.87 -25.47 -15.37
C LYS A 173 5.80 -23.95 -15.27
N ILE A 174 6.74 -23.35 -14.56
CA ILE A 174 6.84 -21.90 -14.42
C ILE A 174 7.51 -21.34 -15.67
N LYS A 175 6.85 -20.43 -16.38
CA LYS A 175 7.42 -19.75 -17.55
C LYS A 175 8.32 -18.61 -17.10
N ILE A 176 9.63 -18.77 -17.18
CA ILE A 176 10.57 -17.66 -16.98
C ILE A 176 10.71 -16.88 -18.30
N TYR A 177 11.29 -15.69 -18.22
CA TYR A 177 11.63 -14.94 -19.42
C TYR A 177 12.57 -15.75 -20.31
N GLU A 178 12.10 -16.05 -21.53
CA GLU A 178 12.89 -16.68 -22.58
C GLU A 178 13.37 -15.62 -23.55
N PHE A 179 14.65 -15.70 -23.88
CA PHE A 179 15.25 -14.83 -24.86
C PHE A 179 14.69 -15.18 -26.25
N PRO A 180 14.30 -14.18 -27.06
CA PRO A 180 13.88 -14.42 -28.44
C PRO A 180 15.04 -15.01 -29.24
N ASP A 181 14.74 -15.94 -30.14
CA ASP A 181 15.72 -16.44 -31.10
C ASP A 181 15.97 -15.36 -32.15
N THR A 182 17.21 -14.90 -32.27
CA THR A 182 17.64 -13.90 -33.26
C THR A 182 18.18 -14.59 -34.51
N GLU A 183 17.94 -14.02 -35.70
CA GLU A 183 18.49 -14.55 -36.96
C GLU A 183 20.01 -14.36 -37.06
N ASP A 184 20.58 -13.44 -36.27
CA ASP A 184 22.02 -13.19 -36.20
C ASP A 184 22.74 -14.27 -35.36
N ASP A 185 23.65 -15.02 -36.00
CA ASP A 185 24.41 -16.11 -35.38
C ASP A 185 25.25 -15.68 -34.16
N GLU A 186 25.78 -14.45 -34.16
CA GLU A 186 26.61 -13.94 -33.05
C GLU A 186 25.79 -13.57 -31.82
N ASP A 187 24.64 -12.91 -32.01
CA ASP A 187 23.72 -12.58 -30.91
C ASP A 187 23.08 -13.84 -30.34
N SER A 188 22.75 -14.82 -31.19
CA SER A 188 22.28 -16.14 -30.78
C SER A 188 23.30 -16.90 -29.91
N LYS A 189 24.60 -16.82 -30.21
CA LYS A 189 25.66 -17.39 -29.35
C LYS A 189 25.72 -16.68 -28.00
N LEU A 190 25.58 -15.35 -27.97
CA LEU A 190 25.58 -14.58 -26.72
C LEU A 190 24.37 -14.93 -25.85
N ILE A 191 23.17 -14.99 -26.44
CA ILE A 191 21.93 -15.38 -25.79
C ILE A 191 22.06 -16.77 -25.17
N ARG A 192 22.63 -17.73 -25.91
CA ARG A 192 22.85 -19.09 -25.42
C ARG A 192 23.77 -19.12 -24.19
N ARG A 193 24.86 -18.34 -24.19
CA ARG A 193 25.75 -18.22 -23.02
C ARG A 193 25.04 -17.63 -21.80
N ILE A 194 24.15 -16.65 -22.00
CA ILE A 194 23.36 -16.06 -20.92
C ILE A 194 22.34 -17.07 -20.38
N LYS A 195 21.67 -17.81 -21.28
CA LYS A 195 20.70 -18.86 -20.93
C LYS A 195 21.34 -19.99 -20.13
N GLU A 196 22.56 -20.40 -20.47
CA GLU A 196 23.34 -21.40 -19.71
C GLU A 196 23.73 -20.92 -18.30
N LYS A 197 23.85 -19.60 -18.10
CA LYS A 197 24.17 -18.99 -16.80
C LYS A 197 22.96 -18.77 -15.90
N MET A 198 21.74 -18.91 -16.42
CA MET A 198 20.51 -18.76 -15.64
C MET A 198 20.34 -19.91 -14.64
N PRO A 199 19.85 -19.65 -13.42
CA PRO A 199 19.57 -18.33 -12.83
C PRO A 199 20.84 -17.55 -12.48
N LEU A 200 20.82 -16.22 -12.67
CA LEU A 200 22.00 -15.36 -12.48
C LEU A 200 22.35 -15.21 -11.00
N ALA A 201 23.62 -15.40 -10.66
CA ALA A 201 24.11 -15.29 -9.29
C ALA A 201 24.70 -13.89 -9.06
N VAL A 202 24.06 -13.09 -8.18
CA VAL A 202 24.39 -11.67 -8.02
C VAL A 202 24.83 -11.31 -6.61
N VAL A 203 25.80 -10.41 -6.54
CA VAL A 203 26.28 -9.78 -5.32
C VAL A 203 26.08 -8.28 -5.47
N GLY A 204 25.48 -7.64 -4.47
CA GLY A 204 25.30 -6.19 -4.43
C GLY A 204 26.21 -5.55 -3.39
N SER A 205 26.89 -4.46 -3.74
CA SER A 205 27.63 -3.65 -2.77
C SER A 205 27.46 -2.16 -3.05
N ASN A 206 27.33 -1.37 -1.98
CA ASN A 206 27.35 0.08 -2.02
C ASN A 206 28.72 0.66 -1.61
N VAL A 207 29.66 -0.19 -1.20
CA VAL A 207 30.99 0.23 -0.77
C VAL A 207 31.96 0.14 -1.94
N VAL A 208 32.70 1.23 -2.15
CA VAL A 208 33.82 1.28 -3.10
C VAL A 208 35.10 0.98 -2.34
N ILE A 209 35.83 -0.05 -2.78
CA ILE A 209 37.09 -0.50 -2.19
C ILE A 209 38.18 -0.34 -3.25
N GLU A 210 39.39 -0.03 -2.81
CA GLU A 210 40.54 0.01 -3.70
C GLU A 210 41.24 -1.36 -3.70
N VAL A 211 41.25 -2.02 -4.85
CA VAL A 211 41.91 -3.30 -5.07
C VAL A 211 42.87 -3.14 -6.25
N ASN A 212 44.15 -3.46 -6.06
CA ASN A 212 45.19 -3.33 -7.10
C ASN A 212 45.26 -1.93 -7.75
N GLY A 213 45.07 -0.86 -6.96
CA GLY A 213 45.08 0.53 -7.43
C GLY A 213 43.85 0.95 -8.25
N ARG A 214 42.83 0.08 -8.36
CA ARG A 214 41.55 0.38 -9.01
C ARG A 214 40.45 0.47 -7.96
N LYS A 215 39.63 1.51 -8.07
CA LYS A 215 38.43 1.67 -7.23
C LYS A 215 37.31 0.82 -7.81
N VAL A 216 37.00 -0.28 -7.14
CA VAL A 216 35.98 -1.25 -7.54
C VAL A 216 34.90 -1.35 -6.46
N ARG A 217 33.66 -1.60 -6.86
CA ARG A 217 32.59 -1.87 -5.89
C ARG A 217 32.71 -3.32 -5.43
N GLY A 218 32.74 -3.53 -4.12
CA GLY A 218 32.96 -4.86 -3.57
C GLY A 218 32.55 -4.98 -2.11
N ARG A 219 32.48 -6.21 -1.61
CA ARG A 219 32.27 -6.50 -0.18
C ARG A 219 33.60 -6.97 0.41
N GLN A 220 34.04 -6.31 1.48
CA GLN A 220 35.26 -6.69 2.18
C GLN A 220 34.96 -7.71 3.27
N TYR A 221 35.67 -8.82 3.22
CA TYR A 221 35.68 -9.87 4.23
C TYR A 221 37.07 -10.00 4.85
N PRO A 222 37.20 -10.59 6.06
CA PRO A 222 38.51 -10.86 6.65
C PRO A 222 39.43 -11.73 5.77
N TRP A 223 38.84 -12.58 4.93
CA TRP A 223 39.55 -13.51 4.05
C TRP A 223 39.70 -13.03 2.60
N GLY A 224 39.16 -11.86 2.23
CA GLY A 224 39.27 -11.37 0.86
C GLY A 224 38.22 -10.32 0.48
N VAL A 225 38.25 -9.90 -0.78
CA VAL A 225 37.32 -8.91 -1.33
C VAL A 225 36.49 -9.53 -2.44
N ALA A 226 35.17 -9.51 -2.29
CA ALA A 226 34.23 -9.92 -3.32
C ALA A 226 33.90 -8.74 -4.23
N GLU A 227 34.57 -8.65 -5.38
CA GLU A 227 34.30 -7.65 -6.42
C GLU A 227 32.97 -7.90 -7.15
N VAL A 228 32.12 -6.88 -7.24
CA VAL A 228 30.79 -6.98 -7.87
C VAL A 228 30.85 -6.89 -9.39
N GLU A 229 31.83 -6.20 -9.96
CA GLU A 229 31.97 -6.07 -11.42
C GLU A 229 32.84 -7.17 -12.04
N ASN A 230 33.37 -8.07 -11.22
CA ASN A 230 34.22 -9.15 -11.69
C ASN A 230 33.36 -10.36 -12.10
N GLY A 231 33.50 -10.77 -13.37
CA GLY A 231 32.74 -11.87 -13.97
C GLY A 231 33.10 -13.26 -13.44
N GLU A 232 34.23 -13.41 -12.75
CA GLU A 232 34.60 -14.65 -12.06
C GLU A 232 33.93 -14.77 -10.69
N HIS A 233 33.63 -13.64 -10.04
CA HIS A 233 33.01 -13.61 -8.72
C HIS A 233 31.48 -13.58 -8.78
N CYS A 234 30.88 -12.88 -9.74
CA CYS A 234 29.44 -12.86 -9.90
C CYS A 234 28.96 -12.51 -11.31
N ASP A 235 27.73 -12.90 -11.63
CA ASP A 235 27.08 -12.64 -12.92
C ASP A 235 26.41 -11.25 -12.98
N PHE A 236 26.81 -10.30 -12.12
CA PHE A 236 26.19 -8.97 -12.03
C PHE A 236 26.36 -8.15 -13.31
N THR A 237 27.53 -8.23 -13.95
CA THR A 237 27.79 -7.57 -15.24
C THR A 237 26.89 -8.09 -16.35
N VAL A 238 26.61 -9.40 -16.34
CA VAL A 238 25.68 -10.05 -17.28
C VAL A 238 24.26 -9.52 -17.06
N LEU A 239 23.78 -9.48 -15.81
CA LEU A 239 22.47 -8.92 -15.47
C LEU A 239 22.33 -7.47 -15.92
N ARG A 240 23.33 -6.63 -15.61
CA ARG A 240 23.29 -5.20 -15.96
C ARG A 240 23.26 -4.98 -17.47
N ASN A 241 24.13 -5.68 -18.20
CA ASN A 241 24.18 -5.57 -19.67
C ASN A 241 22.87 -6.06 -20.30
N MET A 242 22.30 -7.16 -19.80
CA MET A 242 21.02 -7.68 -20.25
C MET A 242 19.89 -6.66 -20.09
N LEU A 243 19.74 -6.07 -18.89
CA LEU A 243 18.62 -5.19 -18.57
C LEU A 243 18.70 -3.81 -19.23
N ILE A 244 19.91 -3.25 -19.34
CA ILE A 244 20.09 -1.85 -19.76
C ILE A 244 20.46 -1.75 -21.24
N ARG A 245 21.26 -2.69 -21.77
CA ARG A 245 21.86 -2.54 -23.12
C ARG A 245 21.16 -3.37 -24.17
N THR A 246 21.00 -4.68 -23.95
CA THR A 246 20.66 -5.61 -25.04
C THR A 246 19.17 -5.96 -25.08
N HIS A 247 18.54 -6.31 -23.96
CA HIS A 247 17.21 -6.93 -23.95
C HIS A 247 16.09 -6.00 -23.46
N MET A 248 16.38 -4.71 -23.28
CA MET A 248 15.38 -3.74 -22.82
C MET A 248 14.18 -3.65 -23.77
N GLN A 249 14.44 -3.59 -25.08
CA GLN A 249 13.38 -3.45 -26.07
C GLN A 249 12.55 -4.73 -26.17
N ASP A 250 13.20 -5.89 -26.19
CA ASP A 250 12.50 -7.17 -26.21
C ASP A 250 11.61 -7.38 -24.97
N LEU A 251 12.11 -7.05 -23.76
CA LEU A 251 11.30 -7.12 -22.54
C LEU A 251 10.00 -6.30 -22.65
N LYS A 252 10.04 -5.15 -23.35
CA LYS A 252 8.84 -4.36 -23.61
C LYS A 252 7.93 -5.02 -24.63
N ASP A 253 8.49 -5.55 -25.70
CA ASP A 253 7.73 -6.14 -26.79
C ASP A 253 7.00 -7.40 -26.29
N VAL A 254 7.65 -8.25 -25.50
CA VAL A 254 7.01 -9.38 -24.81
C VAL A 254 5.93 -8.90 -23.83
N THR A 255 6.21 -7.85 -23.04
CA THR A 255 5.21 -7.27 -22.13
C THR A 255 3.97 -6.78 -22.88
N ASN A 256 4.16 -6.16 -24.04
CA ASN A 256 3.07 -5.63 -24.84
C ASN A 256 2.29 -6.74 -25.55
N ASN A 257 2.98 -7.64 -26.25
CA ASN A 257 2.36 -8.60 -27.16
C ASN A 257 1.85 -9.86 -26.45
N VAL A 258 2.42 -10.20 -25.29
CA VAL A 258 2.03 -11.39 -24.53
C VAL A 258 1.26 -10.99 -23.29
N HIS A 259 1.91 -10.34 -22.33
CA HIS A 259 1.31 -10.11 -21.01
C HIS A 259 0.12 -9.13 -21.06
N TYR A 260 0.29 -8.00 -21.75
CA TYR A 260 -0.75 -7.00 -21.89
C TYR A 260 -1.90 -7.48 -22.77
N GLU A 261 -1.63 -8.09 -23.94
CA GLU A 261 -2.70 -8.65 -24.78
C GLU A 261 -3.47 -9.79 -24.09
N ASN A 262 -2.80 -10.65 -23.31
CA ASN A 262 -3.47 -11.65 -22.50
C ASN A 262 -4.38 -11.01 -21.44
N TYR A 263 -3.89 -9.96 -20.76
CA TYR A 263 -4.69 -9.20 -19.79
C TYR A 263 -5.90 -8.52 -20.45
N ARG A 264 -5.67 -7.84 -21.58
CA ARG A 264 -6.69 -7.15 -22.39
C ARG A 264 -7.73 -8.14 -22.89
N SER A 265 -7.31 -9.27 -23.46
CA SER A 265 -8.20 -10.33 -23.91
C SER A 265 -9.05 -10.88 -22.76
N ARG A 266 -8.46 -11.12 -21.58
CA ARG A 266 -9.21 -11.57 -20.39
C ARG A 266 -10.21 -10.53 -19.89
N LYS A 267 -9.83 -9.25 -19.81
CA LYS A 267 -10.71 -8.17 -19.38
C LYS A 267 -11.85 -7.92 -20.38
N LEU A 268 -11.55 -7.89 -21.67
CA LEU A 268 -12.56 -7.76 -22.72
C LEU A 268 -13.47 -8.98 -22.78
N ALA A 269 -12.91 -10.20 -22.64
CA ALA A 269 -13.70 -11.42 -22.55
C ALA A 269 -14.60 -11.41 -21.32
N ALA A 270 -14.14 -10.95 -20.15
CA ALA A 270 -14.97 -10.81 -18.96
C ALA A 270 -16.13 -9.82 -19.17
N VAL A 271 -15.87 -8.71 -19.87
CA VAL A 271 -16.92 -7.73 -20.23
C VAL A 271 -17.92 -8.33 -21.23
N THR A 272 -17.47 -9.16 -22.17
CA THR A 272 -18.38 -9.81 -23.12
C THR A 272 -19.12 -11.00 -22.50
N CYS A 273 -18.50 -11.82 -21.65
CA CYS A 273 -19.10 -13.02 -21.07
C CYS A 273 -20.02 -12.77 -19.88
N ASN A 274 -19.85 -11.66 -19.14
CA ASN A 274 -20.91 -11.15 -18.27
C ASN A 274 -22.16 -10.69 -19.07
N GLY A 275 -22.10 -10.68 -20.40
CA GLY A 275 -23.24 -10.51 -21.31
C GLY A 275 -23.71 -11.80 -22.00
N VAL A 276 -23.17 -12.99 -21.69
CA VAL A 276 -23.46 -14.23 -22.46
C VAL A 276 -24.61 -15.06 -21.90
N ASP A 277 -25.28 -14.62 -20.82
CA ASP A 277 -26.68 -15.06 -20.56
C ASP A 277 -27.71 -14.31 -21.42
N ALA A 278 -27.28 -13.48 -22.37
CA ALA A 278 -28.14 -12.77 -23.32
C ALA A 278 -27.87 -13.19 -24.78
N SER A 279 -27.66 -14.49 -25.03
CA SER A 279 -27.51 -15.04 -26.39
C SER A 279 -28.83 -15.06 -27.17
N LYS A 280 -29.43 -13.89 -27.43
CA LYS A 280 -30.48 -13.65 -28.45
C LYS A 280 -30.91 -12.17 -28.54
N ALA A 281 -30.01 -11.26 -28.93
CA ALA A 281 -30.42 -10.03 -29.63
C ALA A 281 -29.19 -9.23 -30.07
N ARG A 282 -28.78 -9.39 -31.33
CA ARG A 282 -28.01 -8.34 -32.00
C ARG A 282 -29.00 -7.24 -32.40
N GLY A 283 -28.90 -6.08 -31.75
CA GLY A 283 -29.60 -4.87 -32.16
C GLY A 283 -29.52 -3.73 -31.13
N ALA A 284 -28.77 -2.69 -31.50
CA ALA A 284 -28.81 -1.30 -31.01
C ALA A 284 -27.96 -0.89 -29.76
N PRO A 285 -27.03 0.08 -29.91
CA PRO A 285 -26.37 0.85 -28.84
C PRO A 285 -27.30 1.63 -27.90
N LEU A 286 -28.63 1.51 -28.06
CA LEU A 286 -29.63 2.15 -27.23
C LEU A 286 -29.78 1.43 -25.88
N ALA A 287 -29.57 0.10 -25.85
CA ALA A 287 -29.73 -0.72 -24.65
C ALA A 287 -28.73 -0.38 -23.55
N GLN A 288 -27.47 -0.03 -23.90
CA GLN A 288 -26.47 0.40 -22.91
C GLN A 288 -26.86 1.70 -22.20
N MET A 289 -27.45 2.65 -22.92
CA MET A 289 -27.90 3.92 -22.34
C MET A 289 -29.19 3.74 -21.51
N GLU A 290 -30.03 2.76 -21.85
CA GLU A 290 -31.17 2.36 -21.01
C GLU A 290 -30.74 1.62 -19.74
N GLU A 291 -29.72 0.76 -19.82
CA GLU A 291 -29.16 0.01 -18.69
C GLU A 291 -28.46 0.96 -17.71
N GLU A 292 -27.60 1.87 -18.17
CA GLU A 292 -26.97 2.89 -17.32
C GLU A 292 -28.01 3.82 -16.68
N ARG A 293 -29.06 4.19 -17.42
CA ARG A 293 -30.19 4.95 -16.86
C ARG A 293 -30.95 4.11 -15.83
N ARG A 294 -31.15 2.81 -16.05
CA ARG A 294 -31.85 1.92 -15.12
C ARG A 294 -31.02 1.70 -13.86
N GLU A 295 -29.71 1.53 -13.97
CA GLU A 295 -28.77 1.46 -12.84
C GLU A 295 -28.70 2.77 -12.06
N HIS A 296 -28.66 3.92 -12.76
CA HIS A 296 -28.69 5.23 -12.13
C HIS A 296 -30.03 5.45 -11.41
N VAL A 297 -31.15 5.07 -12.02
CA VAL A 297 -32.48 5.11 -11.38
C VAL A 297 -32.54 4.18 -10.17
N MET A 298 -31.94 2.99 -10.25
CA MET A 298 -31.92 2.05 -9.11
C MET A 298 -31.02 2.55 -7.97
N LYS A 299 -29.87 3.18 -8.28
CA LYS A 299 -29.01 3.87 -7.30
C LYS A 299 -29.70 5.07 -6.68
N MET A 300 -30.37 5.90 -7.49
CA MET A 300 -31.13 7.05 -7.00
C MET A 300 -32.27 6.61 -6.08
N LYS A 301 -32.99 5.54 -6.45
CA LYS A 301 -34.06 4.97 -5.63
C LYS A 301 -33.54 4.36 -4.32
N LYS A 302 -32.39 3.70 -4.36
CA LYS A 302 -31.71 3.16 -3.16
C LYS A 302 -31.23 4.30 -2.24
N MET A 303 -30.66 5.34 -2.81
CA MET A 303 -30.22 6.52 -2.08
C MET A 303 -31.41 7.30 -1.49
N GLU A 304 -32.54 7.36 -2.21
CA GLU A 304 -33.79 7.95 -1.73
C GLU A 304 -34.38 7.16 -0.55
N THR A 305 -34.39 5.82 -0.62
CA THR A 305 -34.82 4.98 0.51
C THR A 305 -33.88 5.07 1.71
N GLU A 306 -32.56 5.15 1.49
CA GLU A 306 -31.59 5.37 2.56
C GLU A 306 -31.75 6.77 3.20
N MET A 307 -31.96 7.82 2.39
CA MET A 307 -32.22 9.17 2.89
C MET A 307 -33.55 9.26 3.64
N GLU A 308 -34.60 8.59 3.16
CA GLU A 308 -35.91 8.52 3.82
C GLU A 308 -35.81 7.81 5.18
N GLN A 309 -35.07 6.69 5.27
CA GLN A 309 -34.79 6.01 6.54
C GLN A 309 -34.01 6.90 7.52
N VAL A 310 -32.99 7.62 7.04
CA VAL A 310 -32.22 8.56 7.88
C VAL A 310 -33.09 9.74 8.31
N PHE A 311 -33.97 10.23 7.43
CA PHE A 311 -34.91 11.31 7.74
C PHE A 311 -35.93 10.88 8.80
N ASP A 312 -36.53 9.69 8.65
CA ASP A 312 -37.45 9.12 9.63
C ASP A 312 -36.79 8.90 11.00
N MET A 313 -35.54 8.43 11.00
CA MET A 313 -34.77 8.26 12.24
C MET A 313 -34.49 9.62 12.90
N LYS A 314 -34.09 10.64 12.13
CA LYS A 314 -33.91 12.02 12.65
C LYS A 314 -35.23 12.67 13.11
N VAL A 315 -36.34 12.43 12.43
CA VAL A 315 -37.66 12.95 12.83
C VAL A 315 -38.12 12.30 14.14
N LYS A 316 -37.92 10.98 14.29
CA LYS A 316 -38.20 10.27 15.54
C LYS A 316 -37.35 10.80 16.69
N GLU A 317 -36.05 10.99 16.46
CA GLU A 317 -35.12 11.55 17.45
C GLU A 317 -35.52 12.98 17.86
N LYS A 318 -35.83 13.85 16.89
CA LYS A 318 -36.25 15.23 17.14
C LYS A 318 -37.59 15.30 17.89
N LYS A 319 -38.55 14.41 17.56
CA LYS A 319 -39.82 14.28 18.28
C LYS A 319 -39.62 13.78 19.73
N GLN A 320 -38.69 12.85 19.96
CA GLN A 320 -38.35 12.40 21.31
C GLN A 320 -37.70 13.52 22.12
N LYS A 321 -36.78 14.27 21.52
CA LYS A 321 -36.12 15.42 22.16
C LYS A 321 -37.13 16.51 22.56
N LEU A 322 -38.07 16.83 21.67
CA LEU A 322 -39.15 17.78 21.95
C LEU A 322 -40.09 17.30 23.08
N LYS A 323 -40.40 15.99 23.13
CA LYS A 323 -41.18 15.41 24.25
C LYS A 323 -40.44 15.50 25.57
N LEU A 324 -39.12 15.24 25.57
CA LEU A 324 -38.28 15.33 26.76
C LEU A 324 -38.17 16.78 27.25
N GLU A 325 -38.04 17.73 26.34
CA GLU A 325 -37.98 19.17 26.61
C GLU A 325 -39.29 19.68 27.23
N ARG A 326 -40.46 19.26 26.69
CA ARG A 326 -41.77 19.56 27.30
C ARG A 326 -41.90 18.99 28.71
N ARG A 327 -41.40 17.78 28.96
CA ARG A 327 -41.38 17.18 30.31
C ARG A 327 -40.47 17.96 31.27
N HIS A 328 -39.30 18.39 30.81
CA HIS A 328 -38.40 19.23 31.58
C HIS A 328 -39.02 20.59 31.92
N GLU A 329 -39.70 21.22 30.96
CA GLU A 329 -40.39 22.49 31.20
C GLU A 329 -41.53 22.35 32.23
N GLN A 330 -42.30 21.27 32.14
CA GLN A 330 -43.36 20.95 33.11
C GLN A 330 -42.77 20.73 34.51
N MET A 331 -41.68 19.95 34.61
CA MET A 331 -41.01 19.67 35.88
C MET A 331 -40.42 20.95 36.49
N LYS A 332 -39.86 21.85 35.67
CA LYS A 332 -39.34 23.14 36.11
C LYS A 332 -40.45 24.06 36.64
N LYS A 333 -41.60 24.14 35.96
CA LYS A 333 -42.76 24.91 36.45
C LYS A 333 -43.28 24.38 37.79
N ASN A 334 -43.29 23.06 37.97
CA ASN A 334 -43.68 22.46 39.25
C ASN A 334 -42.67 22.78 40.36
N LEU A 335 -41.36 22.75 40.07
CA LEU A 335 -40.32 23.13 41.02
C LEU A 335 -40.45 24.61 41.43
N ASP A 336 -40.64 25.50 40.46
CA ASP A 336 -40.80 26.95 40.72
C ASP A 336 -42.05 27.24 41.55
N ALA A 337 -43.14 26.48 41.34
CA ALA A 337 -44.34 26.57 42.17
C ALA A 337 -44.07 26.14 43.62
N GLN A 338 -43.34 25.03 43.81
CA GLN A 338 -42.95 24.58 45.16
C GLN A 338 -42.03 25.59 45.85
N TYR A 339 -41.08 26.20 45.13
CA TYR A 339 -40.22 27.24 45.68
C TYR A 339 -41.02 28.47 46.14
N LYS A 340 -41.98 28.94 45.33
CA LYS A 340 -42.86 30.05 45.73
C LYS A 340 -43.72 29.72 46.94
N GLU A 341 -44.22 28.49 47.03
CA GLU A 341 -45.01 28.06 48.19
C GLU A 341 -44.14 28.00 49.46
N LEU A 342 -42.90 27.52 49.34
CA LEU A 342 -41.95 27.51 50.45
C LEU A 342 -41.53 28.93 50.87
N ASP A 343 -41.34 29.83 49.92
CA ASP A 343 -40.97 31.22 50.19
C ASP A 343 -42.10 31.99 50.88
N GLU A 344 -43.36 31.78 50.46
CA GLU A 344 -44.52 32.35 51.15
C GLU A 344 -44.66 31.78 52.57
N LYS A 345 -44.49 30.46 52.76
CA LYS A 345 -44.47 29.84 54.10
C LYS A 345 -43.35 30.42 54.97
N ARG A 346 -42.17 30.68 54.38
CA ARG A 346 -41.04 31.30 55.08
C ARG A 346 -41.37 32.74 55.49
N ARG A 347 -42.00 33.52 54.61
CA ARG A 347 -42.39 34.91 54.91
C ARG A 347 -43.45 34.98 56.01
N VAL A 348 -44.47 34.13 55.93
CA VAL A 348 -45.49 34.01 56.99
C VAL A 348 -44.84 33.64 58.32
N PHE A 349 -43.90 32.68 58.32
CA PHE A 349 -43.17 32.30 59.52
C PHE A 349 -42.28 33.43 60.08
N GLU A 350 -41.64 34.22 59.21
CA GLU A 350 -40.86 35.40 59.63
C GLU A 350 -41.76 36.49 60.21
N ASP A 351 -42.93 36.74 59.62
CA ASP A 351 -43.91 37.70 60.16
C ASP A 351 -44.47 37.23 61.51
N GLU A 352 -44.79 35.94 61.66
CA GLU A 352 -45.19 35.34 62.94
C GLU A 352 -44.09 35.47 64.00
N LYS A 353 -42.84 35.23 63.62
CA LYS A 353 -41.68 35.37 64.50
C LYS A 353 -41.49 36.82 64.96
N VAL A 354 -41.56 37.79 64.05
CA VAL A 354 -41.44 39.22 64.39
C VAL A 354 -42.58 39.65 65.33
N ASN A 355 -43.81 39.19 65.07
CA ASN A 355 -44.95 39.50 65.92
C ASN A 355 -44.80 38.87 67.32
N TRP A 356 -44.31 37.64 67.40
CA TRP A 356 -43.99 36.98 68.67
C TRP A 356 -42.87 37.70 69.44
N GLU A 357 -41.80 38.12 68.75
CA GLU A 357 -40.70 38.89 69.35
C GLU A 357 -41.19 40.26 69.86
N ALA A 358 -42.07 40.93 69.12
CA ALA A 358 -42.69 42.19 69.55
C ALA A 358 -43.55 41.99 70.82
N GLN A 359 -44.34 40.91 70.87
CA GLN A 359 -45.12 40.56 72.06
C GLN A 359 -44.22 40.24 73.26
N GLN A 360 -43.11 39.52 73.07
CA GLN A 360 -42.14 39.25 74.14
C GLN A 360 -41.47 40.53 74.64
N ARG A 361 -41.07 41.46 73.76
CA ARG A 361 -40.50 42.75 74.17
C ARG A 361 -41.49 43.59 74.98
N ILE A 362 -42.77 43.61 74.60
CA ILE A 362 -43.82 44.30 75.36
C ILE A 362 -43.96 43.66 76.75
N LEU A 363 -43.96 42.32 76.83
CA LEU A 363 -44.04 41.60 78.10
C LEU A 363 -42.82 41.84 78.99
N GLU A 364 -41.61 41.89 78.42
CA GLU A 364 -40.39 42.23 79.15
C GLU A 364 -40.40 43.67 79.66
N GLN A 365 -40.85 44.64 78.84
CA GLN A 365 -41.01 46.04 79.25
C GLN A 365 -42.01 46.17 80.40
N GLN A 366 -43.13 45.44 80.36
CA GLN A 366 -44.07 45.39 81.48
C GLN A 366 -43.43 44.82 82.74
N LYS A 367 -42.67 43.72 82.65
CA LYS A 367 -41.91 43.17 83.79
C LYS A 367 -40.84 44.13 84.32
N THR A 368 -40.20 44.93 83.46
CA THR A 368 -39.20 45.93 83.89
C THR A 368 -39.87 47.12 84.58
N MET A 369 -41.01 47.58 84.07
CA MET A 369 -41.85 48.60 84.70
C MET A 369 -42.36 48.15 86.07
N GLU A 370 -42.76 46.88 86.22
CA GLU A 370 -43.10 46.30 87.52
C GLU A 370 -41.90 46.21 88.48
N LYS A 371 -40.72 45.81 87.98
CA LYS A 371 -39.48 45.81 88.78
C LYS A 371 -39.09 47.23 89.23
N ASN A 372 -39.25 48.24 88.37
CA ASN A 372 -38.96 49.63 88.71
C ASN A 372 -39.99 50.20 89.69
N LYS A 373 -41.28 49.86 89.58
CA LYS A 373 -42.29 50.18 90.61
C LYS A 373 -41.96 49.54 91.97
N LYS A 374 -41.35 48.36 91.99
CA LYS A 374 -40.89 47.72 93.24
C LYS A 374 -39.62 48.39 93.80
N LYS A 375 -38.72 48.91 92.95
CA LYS A 375 -37.50 49.64 93.39
C LYS A 375 -37.76 51.09 93.82
N GLY A 376 -38.79 51.75 93.29
CA GLY A 376 -39.21 53.09 93.72
C GLY A 376 -40.00 53.14 95.03
N LYS A 377 -40.17 52.00 95.71
CA LYS A 377 -40.90 51.88 96.99
C LYS A 377 -39.98 51.72 98.22
N ILE A 378 -38.70 52.02 98.08
CA ILE A 378 -37.75 52.08 99.19
C ILE A 378 -37.01 53.42 99.10
N PHE A 379 -37.64 54.46 99.65
CA PHE A 379 -37.02 55.53 100.45
C PHE A 379 -38.13 56.32 101.13
#